data_AF-A0A8X6JE67-F1
#
_entry.id   AF-A0A8X6JE67-F1
#
_cell.length_a   1.000
_cell.length_b   1.000
_cell.length_c   1.000
_cell.angle_alpha   90.00
_cell.angle_beta   90.00
_cell.angle_gamma   90.00
#
_symmetry.space_group_name_H-M   'P 1'
#
loop_
_entity.id
_entity.type
_entity.pdbx_description
1 polymer ?
#
loop_
_entity_poly.entity_id
_entity_poly.type
_entity_poly.pdbx_seq_one_letter_code
_entity_poly.pdbx_strand_id
1 'polypeptide(L)'
;MYKEKEETSVNVIKDKAKEDVNPVCVNSNLKASSNVILVPHHLCFKRKNSLDKRGVEKHALELLDLINRFGIMRRRQTLRERTKTTKAKLRKS
;
A
#
# COMPACT_ATOMS: atom_id res chain seq x y z
N MET A 1 -14.04 -20.29 25.61
CA MET A 1 -12.90 -21.04 25.04
C MET A 1 -12.40 -20.51 23.68
N TYR A 2 -12.57 -19.22 23.36
CA TYR A 2 -12.02 -18.61 22.13
C TYR A 2 -11.45 -17.20 22.38
N LYS A 3 -10.86 -16.97 23.57
CA LYS A 3 -10.14 -15.72 23.88
C LYS A 3 -8.70 -15.94 24.38
N GLU A 4 -8.33 -17.17 24.77
CA GLU A 4 -7.00 -17.46 25.34
C GLU A 4 -5.93 -17.80 24.28
N LYS A 5 -6.33 -18.04 23.03
CA LYS A 5 -5.42 -18.48 21.95
C LYS A 5 -4.78 -17.35 21.16
N GLU A 6 -5.32 -16.13 21.20
CA GLU A 6 -4.69 -14.98 20.54
C GLU A 6 -3.62 -14.32 21.43
N GLU A 7 -3.87 -14.23 22.74
CA GLU A 7 -2.90 -13.68 23.70
C GLU A 7 -1.63 -14.54 23.81
N THR A 8 -1.76 -15.86 23.62
CA THR A 8 -0.60 -16.77 23.60
C THR A 8 0.30 -16.58 22.39
N SER A 9 -0.24 -16.17 21.23
CA SER A 9 0.57 -15.96 20.02
C SER A 9 1.39 -14.66 20.05
N VAL A 10 0.88 -13.63 20.74
CA VAL A 10 1.56 -12.32 20.85
C VAL A 10 2.63 -12.32 21.94
N ASN A 11 2.50 -13.17 22.96
CA ASN A 11 3.49 -13.28 24.04
C ASN A 11 4.72 -14.11 23.64
N VAL A 12 4.60 -15.04 22.68
CA VAL A 12 5.74 -15.84 22.19
C VAL A 12 6.80 -14.99 21.47
N ILE A 13 6.44 -13.83 20.91
CA ILE A 13 7.40 -12.89 20.28
C ILE A 13 8.05 -11.97 21.32
N LYS A 14 7.45 -11.79 22.50
CA LYS A 14 8.01 -10.93 23.56
C LYS A 14 8.94 -11.68 24.52
N ASP A 15 8.76 -13.00 24.68
CA ASP A 15 9.47 -13.76 25.71
C ASP A 15 10.81 -14.39 25.28
N LYS A 16 11.18 -14.32 23.99
CA LYS A 16 12.52 -14.78 23.53
C LYS A 16 13.64 -13.74 23.71
N ALA A 17 13.41 -12.70 24.51
CA ALA A 17 14.42 -11.70 24.86
C ALA A 17 15.22 -12.03 26.12
N LYS A 18 15.09 -13.25 26.68
CA LYS A 18 15.67 -13.63 27.98
C LYS A 18 16.91 -14.54 27.96
N GLU A 19 17.45 -14.88 26.79
CA GLU A 19 18.72 -15.63 26.70
C GLU A 19 19.76 -14.86 25.87
N ASP A 20 20.62 -14.15 26.60
CA ASP A 20 22.03 -13.87 26.32
C ASP A 20 22.47 -13.52 24.89
N VAL A 21 21.85 -12.52 24.26
CA VAL A 21 22.55 -11.63 23.31
C VAL A 21 21.91 -10.24 23.39
N ASN A 22 22.74 -9.22 23.59
CA ASN A 22 22.32 -7.81 23.60
C ASN A 22 21.36 -7.54 22.40
N PRO A 23 20.09 -7.14 22.61
CA PRO A 23 19.05 -7.13 21.57
C PRO A 23 19.34 -6.19 20.39
N VAL A 24 20.32 -5.31 20.55
CA VAL A 24 20.88 -4.45 19.50
C VAL A 24 21.68 -5.26 18.47
N CYS A 25 22.41 -6.29 18.90
CA CYS A 25 23.26 -7.13 18.05
C CYS A 25 22.47 -8.14 17.20
N VAL A 26 21.40 -8.74 17.75
CA VAL A 26 20.57 -9.70 16.99
C VAL A 26 19.82 -9.01 15.85
N ASN A 27 19.29 -7.82 16.11
CA ASN A 27 18.58 -7.04 15.10
C ASN A 27 19.52 -6.45 14.04
N SER A 28 20.78 -6.15 14.38
CA SER A 28 21.77 -5.68 13.40
C SER A 28 22.23 -6.81 12.48
N ASN A 29 22.45 -8.02 13.01
CA ASN A 29 22.78 -9.19 12.19
C ASN A 29 21.65 -9.53 11.19
N LEU A 30 20.39 -9.43 11.61
CA LEU A 30 19.25 -9.66 10.73
C LEU A 30 19.10 -8.56 9.67
N LYS A 31 19.25 -7.28 10.06
CA LYS A 31 19.22 -6.14 9.13
C LYS A 31 20.39 -6.13 8.13
N ALA A 32 21.51 -6.73 8.49
CA ALA A 32 22.69 -6.86 7.64
C ALA A 32 22.68 -8.10 6.74
N SER A 33 21.72 -9.02 6.92
CA SER A 33 21.60 -10.21 6.08
C SER A 33 21.12 -9.87 4.66
N SER A 34 21.57 -10.64 3.67
CA SER A 34 21.19 -10.44 2.27
C SER A 34 19.68 -10.61 2.08
N ASN A 35 19.07 -9.77 1.25
CA ASN A 35 17.65 -9.80 0.88
C ASN A 35 16.64 -9.36 1.96
N VAL A 36 17.09 -8.74 3.06
CA VAL A 36 16.17 -8.17 4.06
C VAL A 36 15.72 -6.78 3.65
N ILE A 37 14.40 -6.59 3.58
CA ILE A 37 13.78 -5.27 3.40
C ILE A 37 13.61 -4.64 4.79
N LEU A 38 14.23 -3.49 4.98
CA LEU A 38 14.18 -2.74 6.24
C LEU A 38 12.77 -2.19 6.50
N VAL A 39 12.47 -2.01 7.78
CA VAL A 39 11.20 -1.42 8.23
C VAL A 39 11.03 -0.01 7.65
N PRO A 40 9.89 0.33 7.03
CA PRO A 40 9.65 1.66 6.48
C PRO A 40 9.78 2.79 7.52
N HIS A 41 10.55 3.83 7.19
CA HIS A 41 10.85 4.96 8.09
C HIS A 41 9.62 5.70 8.62
N HIS A 42 8.50 5.64 7.89
CA HIS A 42 7.29 6.37 8.25
C HIS A 42 6.54 5.79 9.45
N LEU A 43 6.80 4.53 9.81
CA LEU A 43 6.21 3.89 10.98
C LEU A 43 6.74 4.50 12.29
N CYS A 44 7.90 5.17 12.24
CA CYS A 44 8.49 5.88 13.37
C CYS A 44 8.10 7.37 13.43
N PHE A 45 7.37 7.88 12.44
CA PHE A 45 6.91 9.26 12.43
C PHE A 45 5.55 9.42 13.08
N LYS A 46 5.37 10.50 13.84
CA LYS A 46 4.07 10.87 14.44
C LYS A 46 3.05 11.36 13.40
N ARG A 47 3.51 11.76 12.21
CA ARG A 47 2.66 12.21 11.10
C ARG A 47 2.17 11.01 10.29
N LYS A 48 0.92 11.05 9.83
CA LYS A 48 0.38 10.05 8.91
C LYS A 48 1.08 10.15 7.55
N ASN A 49 1.39 9.01 6.93
CA ASN A 49 2.21 8.86 5.71
C ASN A 49 1.85 9.75 4.51
N SER A 50 0.61 10.23 4.42
CA SER A 50 0.10 11.04 3.31
C SER A 50 -0.06 12.53 3.65
N LEU A 51 0.14 12.93 4.91
CA LEU A 51 -0.10 14.29 5.38
C LEU A 51 0.77 15.31 4.65
N ASP A 52 2.05 14.96 4.42
CA ASP A 52 3.07 15.80 3.78
C ASP A 52 2.86 15.98 2.27
N LYS A 53 1.89 15.27 1.69
CA LYS A 53 1.50 15.39 0.28
C LYS A 53 0.21 16.21 0.09
N ARG A 54 -0.41 16.71 1.17
CA ARG A 54 -1.59 17.58 1.07
C ARG A 54 -1.18 18.98 0.62
N GLY A 55 -1.45 19.30 -0.63
CA GLY A 55 -1.09 20.57 -1.27
C GLY A 55 -0.29 20.39 -2.56
N VAL A 56 0.25 19.19 -2.80
CA VAL A 56 0.83 18.82 -4.09
C VAL A 56 -0.27 18.18 -4.93
N GLU A 57 -0.59 18.79 -6.07
CA GLU A 57 -1.50 18.17 -7.03
C GLU A 57 -0.82 16.93 -7.62
N LYS A 58 -1.42 15.76 -7.39
CA LYS A 58 -0.94 14.53 -8.02
C LYS A 58 -1.27 14.60 -9.51
N HIS A 59 -0.28 14.43 -10.37
CA HIS A 59 -0.51 14.34 -11.80
C HIS A 59 -1.52 13.23 -12.11
N ALA A 60 -2.32 13.43 -13.16
CA ALA A 60 -3.22 12.41 -13.67
C ALA A 60 -2.44 11.15 -14.06
N LEU A 61 -3.09 9.99 -14.00
CA LEU A 61 -2.45 8.73 -14.35
C LEU A 61 -2.13 8.71 -15.84
N GLU A 62 -0.83 8.66 -16.17
CA GLU A 62 -0.37 8.44 -17.54
C GLU A 62 -0.30 6.95 -17.85
N LEU A 63 -0.82 6.56 -19.00
CA LEU A 63 -0.70 5.18 -19.46
C LEU A 63 0.66 4.98 -20.11
N LEU A 64 1.26 3.82 -19.83
CA LEU A 64 2.44 3.37 -20.54
C LEU A 64 2.19 3.33 -22.05
N ASP A 65 3.20 3.66 -22.84
CA ASP A 65 3.10 3.77 -24.31
C ASP A 65 2.51 2.54 -24.99
N LEU A 66 2.84 1.34 -24.49
CA LEU A 66 2.28 0.08 -24.96
C LEU A 66 0.75 0.05 -24.87
N ILE A 67 0.18 0.53 -23.76
CA ILE A 67 -1.27 0.54 -23.54
C ILE A 67 -1.91 1.72 -24.28
N ASN A 68 -1.19 2.84 -24.42
CA ASN A 68 -1.65 4.03 -25.11
C ASN A 68 -1.82 3.82 -26.63
N ARG A 69 -0.91 3.05 -27.27
CA ARG A 69 -0.99 2.69 -28.69
C ARG A 69 -2.28 1.99 -29.10
N PHE A 70 -2.88 1.20 -28.20
CA PHE A 70 -4.18 0.56 -28.47
C PHE A 70 -5.34 1.56 -28.54
N GLY A 71 -5.13 2.83 -28.18
CA GLY A 71 -6.13 3.89 -28.26
C GLY A 71 -7.28 3.71 -27.28
N ILE A 72 -7.06 2.98 -26.18
CA ILE A 72 -8.11 2.67 -25.18
C ILE A 72 -8.64 3.94 -24.52
N MET A 73 -7.77 4.92 -24.23
CA MET A 73 -8.20 6.22 -23.71
C MET A 73 -9.21 6.91 -24.62
N ARG A 74 -8.89 7.00 -25.92
CA ARG A 74 -9.77 7.64 -26.91
C ARG A 74 -11.10 6.92 -27.02
N ARG A 75 -11.08 5.58 -27.10
CA ARG A 75 -12.31 4.77 -27.17
C ARG A 75 -13.17 4.90 -25.92
N ARG A 76 -12.57 4.90 -24.73
CA ARG A 76 -13.30 5.11 -23.48
C ARG A 76 -13.86 6.52 -23.37
N GLN A 77 -13.13 7.53 -23.83
CA GLN A 77 -13.59 8.91 -23.82
C GLN A 77 -14.83 9.09 -24.72
N THR A 78 -14.82 8.56 -25.94
CA THR A 78 -15.98 8.64 -26.86
C THR A 78 -17.20 7.89 -26.31
N LEU A 79 -17.00 6.72 -25.70
CA LEU A 79 -18.07 5.98 -25.02
C LEU A 79 -18.63 6.76 -23.83
N ARG A 80 -17.76 7.41 -23.04
CA ARG A 80 -18.16 8.22 -21.89
C ARG A 80 -18.99 9.41 -22.35
N GLU A 81 -18.60 10.11 -23.40
CA GLU A 81 -19.36 11.25 -23.95
C GLU A 81 -20.74 10.84 -24.44
N ARG A 82 -20.85 9.71 -25.14
CA ARG A 82 -22.13 9.17 -25.63
C ARG A 82 -23.09 8.73 -24.52
N THR A 83 -22.57 8.42 -23.33
CA THR A 83 -23.36 7.90 -22.20
C THR A 83 -23.67 8.95 -21.13
N LYS A 84 -23.13 10.17 -21.24
CA LYS A 84 -23.37 11.27 -20.28
C LYS A 84 -24.83 11.76 -20.28
N THR A 85 -25.56 11.61 -21.37
CA THR A 85 -26.95 12.07 -21.42
C THR A 85 -27.87 11.06 -20.70
N THR A 86 -28.65 11.55 -19.74
CA THR A 86 -29.60 10.74 -18.95
C THR A 86 -30.56 9.95 -19.83
N LYS A 87 -31.02 10.54 -20.94
CA LYS A 87 -31.87 9.86 -21.94
C LYS A 87 -31.17 8.66 -22.61
N ALA A 88 -29.89 8.76 -22.93
CA ALA A 88 -29.13 7.66 -23.55
C ALA A 88 -28.83 6.54 -22.55
N LYS A 89 -28.70 6.85 -21.26
CA LYS A 89 -28.49 5.89 -20.19
C LYS A 89 -29.76 5.06 -19.90
N LEU A 90 -30.91 5.72 -19.88
CA LEU A 90 -32.22 5.08 -19.65
C LEU A 90 -32.68 4.19 -20.81
N ARG A 91 -32.35 4.53 -22.06
CA ARG A 91 -32.70 3.74 -23.26
C ARG A 91 -31.97 2.39 -23.39
N LYS A 92 -30.88 2.21 -22.66
CA LYS A 92 -30.03 0.99 -22.72
C LYS A 92 -30.15 0.11 -21.47
N SER A 93 -30.97 0.53 -20.51
CA SER A 93 -31.26 -0.21 -19.27
C SER A 93 -32.37 -1.23 -19.48
#